data_AF-A0A5C9B3Z4-F1
#
_entry.id   AF-A0A5C9B3Z4-F1
#
_cell.length_a   1.000
_cell.length_b   1.000
_cell.length_c   1.000
_cell.angle_alpha   90.00
_cell.angle_beta   90.00
_cell.angle_gamma   90.00
#
_symmetry.space_group_name_H-M   'P 1'
#
loop_
_entity.id
_entity.type
_entity.pdbx_description
1 polymer ?
#
loop_
_entity_poly.entity_id
_entity_poly.type
_entity_poly.pdbx_seq_one_letter_code
_entity_poly.pdbx_strand_id
1 'polypeptide(L)'
;MPEVRNSKLEVRNSIDNFVLARLQAEGLTTSPQAPKETLLRRVTLDLTGLPPSLSELRDFLSDDAPDAYEKVVDRLLASPRHAERMAMRRVPFDVALARLGHRCVRQRDVV
;
A
#
# COMPACT_ATOMS: atom_id res chain seq x y z
N MET A 1 -1.71 -25.24 4.11
CA MET A 1 -2.11 -23.93 4.68
C MET A 1 -2.83 -24.19 5.99
N PRO A 2 -2.76 -23.30 7.00
CA PRO A 2 -3.51 -23.50 8.23
C PRO A 2 -5.01 -23.49 7.95
N GLU A 3 -5.74 -24.45 8.50
CA GLU A 3 -7.20 -24.53 8.35
C GLU A 3 -7.88 -23.61 9.37
N VAL A 4 -8.57 -22.59 8.86
CA VAL A 4 -9.33 -21.63 9.67
C VAL A 4 -10.75 -22.16 9.85
N ARG A 5 -11.19 -22.42 11.09
CA ARG A 5 -12.52 -22.99 11.35
C ARG A 5 -13.58 -21.89 11.30
N ASN A 6 -14.53 -21.99 10.36
CA ASN A 6 -15.71 -21.11 10.24
C ASN A 6 -15.41 -19.62 10.43
N SER A 7 -14.71 -19.03 9.46
CA SER A 7 -14.65 -17.58 9.38
C SER A 7 -15.93 -17.08 8.71
N LYS A 8 -16.72 -16.27 9.41
CA LYS A 8 -17.74 -15.39 8.81
C LYS A 8 -17.14 -14.34 7.85
N LEU A 9 -15.84 -14.45 7.59
CA LEU A 9 -14.96 -13.54 6.90
C LEU A 9 -14.44 -14.28 5.68
N GLU A 10 -14.55 -13.64 4.52
CA GLU A 10 -14.07 -14.19 3.25
C GLU A 10 -12.54 -14.19 3.22
N VAL A 11 -11.96 -15.37 3.11
CA VAL A 11 -10.56 -15.54 2.73
C VAL A 11 -10.44 -15.09 1.27
N ARG A 12 -9.86 -13.91 1.04
CA ARG A 12 -9.66 -13.37 -0.32
C ARG A 12 -8.37 -13.90 -0.93
N ASN A 13 -7.35 -14.10 -0.10
CA ASN A 13 -6.07 -14.66 -0.51
C ASN A 13 -5.65 -15.79 0.45
N SER A 14 -4.88 -16.75 -0.09
CA SER A 14 -4.18 -17.81 0.64
C SER A 14 -3.45 -17.31 1.91
N ILE A 15 -2.89 -16.09 1.88
CA ILE A 15 -2.13 -15.48 2.98
C ILE A 15 -3.05 -15.08 4.15
N ASP A 16 -4.31 -14.75 3.89
CA ASP A 16 -5.27 -14.33 4.93
C ASP A 16 -5.50 -15.45 5.96
N ASN A 17 -5.30 -16.71 5.55
CA ASN A 17 -5.39 -17.87 6.44
C ASN A 17 -4.44 -17.78 7.65
N PHE A 18 -3.23 -17.22 7.47
CA PHE A 18 -2.28 -17.09 8.58
C PHE A 18 -2.74 -16.05 9.60
N VAL A 19 -3.29 -14.93 9.12
CA VAL A 19 -3.80 -13.86 9.99
C VAL A 19 -5.03 -14.34 10.75
N LEU A 20 -5.97 -14.99 10.06
CA LEU A 20 -7.17 -15.53 10.67
C LEU A 20 -6.87 -16.63 11.68
N ALA A 21 -5.93 -17.54 11.38
CA ALA A 21 -5.51 -18.57 12.33
C ALA A 21 -4.95 -17.96 13.62
N ARG A 22 -4.19 -16.86 13.52
CA ARG A 22 -3.66 -16.15 14.68
C ARG A 22 -4.74 -15.42 15.47
N LEU A 23 -5.65 -14.72 14.79
CA LEU A 23 -6.78 -14.04 15.41
C LEU A 23 -7.69 -15.02 16.17
N GLN A 24 -7.95 -16.20 15.60
CA GLN A 24 -8.73 -17.26 16.25
C GLN A 24 -8.02 -17.81 17.49
N ALA A 25 -6.71 -18.03 17.43
CA ALA A 25 -5.93 -18.48 18.58
C ALA A 25 -5.94 -17.46 19.73
N GLU A 26 -6.03 -16.16 19.40
CA GLU A 26 -6.08 -15.06 20.38
C GLU A 26 -7.52 -14.68 20.77
N GLY A 27 -8.55 -15.31 20.19
CA GLY A 27 -9.96 -15.00 20.47
C GLY A 27 -10.43 -13.63 19.98
N LEU A 28 -9.71 -13.03 19.02
CA LEU A 28 -9.98 -11.71 18.47
C LEU A 28 -10.78 -11.80 17.16
N THR A 29 -11.61 -10.79 16.91
CA THR A 29 -12.37 -10.64 15.66
C THR A 29 -11.83 -9.49 14.83
N THR A 30 -11.89 -9.61 13.51
CA THR A 30 -11.50 -8.52 12.60
C THR A 30 -12.44 -7.32 12.74
N SER A 31 -11.89 -6.13 12.54
CA SER A 31 -12.68 -4.89 12.49
C SER A 31 -13.60 -4.90 11.25
N PRO A 32 -14.80 -4.30 11.33
CA PRO A 32 -15.67 -4.14 10.16
C PRO A 32 -15.00 -3.28 9.08
N GLN A 33 -15.40 -3.48 7.83
CA GLN A 33 -14.94 -2.66 6.73
C GLN A 33 -15.36 -1.20 6.95
N ALA A 34 -14.44 -0.27 6.72
CA ALA A 34 -14.70 1.16 6.85
C ALA A 34 -15.71 1.63 5.77
N PRO A 35 -16.50 2.68 6.05
CA PRO A 35 -17.44 3.24 5.07
C PRO A 35 -16.70 3.80 3.85
N LYS A 36 -17.38 3.84 2.69
CA LYS A 36 -16.79 4.22 1.39
C LYS A 36 -16.04 5.56 1.46
N GLU A 37 -16.59 6.56 2.13
CA GLU A 37 -15.98 7.90 2.27
C GLU A 37 -14.66 7.86 3.03
N THR A 38 -14.61 7.03 4.08
CA THR A 38 -13.40 6.87 4.91
C THR A 38 -12.34 6.09 4.17
N LEU A 39 -12.73 5.06 3.40
CA LEU A 39 -11.80 4.33 2.54
C LEU A 39 -11.14 5.25 1.51
N LEU A 40 -11.93 6.06 0.81
CA LEU A 40 -11.41 6.99 -0.19
C LEU A 40 -10.45 8.00 0.44
N ARG A 41 -10.84 8.62 1.57
CA ARG A 41 -9.99 9.60 2.27
C ARG A 41 -8.64 9.00 2.71
N ARG A 42 -8.66 7.78 3.25
CA ARG A 42 -7.43 7.08 3.67
C ARG A 42 -6.51 6.81 2.49
N VAL A 43 -7.04 6.19 1.43
CA VAL A 43 -6.26 5.85 0.23
C VAL A 43 -5.65 7.09 -0.43
N THR A 44 -6.42 8.16 -0.61
CA THR A 44 -5.88 9.36 -1.27
C THR A 44 -4.79 10.01 -0.43
N LEU A 45 -4.96 10.05 0.89
CA LEU A 45 -3.95 10.59 1.81
C LEU A 45 -2.68 9.72 1.87
N ASP A 46 -2.84 8.40 1.88
CA ASP A 46 -1.72 7.47 1.91
C ASP A 46 -0.89 7.54 0.62
N LEU A 47 -1.56 7.52 -0.54
CA LEU A 47 -0.91 7.48 -1.85
C LEU A 47 -0.39 8.83 -2.33
N THR A 48 -1.11 9.93 -2.07
CA THR A 48 -0.78 11.26 -2.60
C THR A 48 -0.44 12.29 -1.53
N GLY A 49 -0.79 12.03 -0.26
CA GLY A 49 -0.61 13.00 0.83
C GLY A 49 -1.63 14.13 0.84
N LEU A 50 -2.62 14.11 -0.04
CA LEU A 50 -3.66 15.14 -0.15
C LEU A 50 -5.04 14.54 0.12
N PRO A 51 -5.98 15.32 0.67
CA PRO A 51 -7.37 14.88 0.77
C PRO A 51 -8.02 14.78 -0.63
N PRO A 52 -9.01 13.88 -0.82
CA PRO A 52 -9.76 13.79 -2.07
C PRO A 52 -10.60 15.06 -2.29
N SER A 53 -10.85 15.38 -3.57
CA SER A 53 -11.76 16.47 -3.92
C SER A 53 -13.24 16.08 -3.71
N LEU A 54 -14.11 17.08 -3.57
CA LEU A 54 -15.56 16.85 -3.40
C LEU A 54 -16.22 16.22 -4.64
N SER A 55 -15.67 16.41 -5.83
CA SER A 55 -16.15 15.74 -7.05
C SER A 55 -15.78 14.26 -7.01
N GLU A 56 -14.52 13.93 -6.73
CA GLU A 56 -14.06 12.53 -6.66
C GLU A 56 -14.81 11.73 -5.59
N LEU A 57 -15.15 12.35 -4.47
CA LEU A 57 -15.95 11.71 -3.41
C LEU A 57 -17.38 11.44 -3.86
N ARG A 58 -18.00 12.36 -4.61
CA ARG A 58 -19.34 12.14 -5.18
C ARG A 58 -19.31 11.04 -6.24
N ASP A 59 -18.33 11.08 -7.14
CA ASP A 59 -18.17 10.09 -8.20
C ASP A 59 -18.00 8.68 -7.60
N PHE A 60 -17.17 8.54 -6.56
CA PHE A 60 -16.95 7.27 -5.87
C PHE A 60 -18.17 6.78 -5.07
N LEU A 61 -18.96 7.69 -4.51
CA LEU A 61 -20.20 7.32 -3.82
C LEU A 61 -21.30 6.89 -4.80
N SER A 62 -21.33 7.47 -6.00
CA SER A 62 -22.26 7.09 -7.06
C SER A 62 -21.87 5.80 -7.80
N ASP A 63 -20.62 5.35 -7.65
CA ASP A 63 -20.14 4.11 -8.25
C ASP A 63 -20.38 2.91 -7.31
N ASP A 64 -21.30 2.03 -7.73
CA ASP A 64 -21.63 0.78 -7.06
C ASP A 64 -21.00 -0.45 -7.74
N ALA A 65 -20.12 -0.24 -8.72
CA ALA A 65 -19.40 -1.34 -9.33
C ALA A 65 -18.51 -2.05 -8.30
N PRO A 66 -18.39 -3.38 -8.36
CA PRO A 66 -17.56 -4.15 -7.43
C PRO A 66 -16.06 -3.79 -7.53
N ASP A 67 -15.64 -3.26 -8.69
CA ASP A 67 -14.27 -2.85 -9.00
C ASP A 67 -14.02 -1.32 -8.85
N ALA A 68 -15.00 -0.57 -8.34
CA ALA A 68 -14.91 0.89 -8.20
C ALA A 68 -13.69 1.33 -7.37
N TYR A 69 -13.36 0.56 -6.33
CA TYR A 69 -12.21 0.84 -5.47
C TYR A 69 -10.88 0.64 -6.21
N GLU A 70 -10.75 -0.45 -6.97
CA GLU A 70 -9.53 -0.78 -7.71
C GLU A 70 -9.26 0.27 -8.80
N LYS A 71 -10.29 0.69 -9.54
CA LYS A 71 -10.20 1.78 -10.52
C LYS A 71 -9.68 3.09 -9.91
N VAL A 72 -10.13 3.44 -8.71
CA VAL A 72 -9.66 4.64 -8.01
C VAL A 72 -8.18 4.49 -7.63
N VAL A 73 -7.77 3.34 -7.12
CA VAL A 73 -6.37 3.06 -6.77
C VAL A 73 -5.48 3.16 -8.00
N ASP A 74 -5.86 2.54 -9.11
CA ASP A 74 -5.09 2.58 -10.36
C ASP A 74 -4.93 4.02 -10.88
N ARG A 75 -6.01 4.81 -10.84
CA ARG A 75 -5.97 6.23 -11.20
C ARG A 75 -5.01 7.03 -10.30
N LEU A 76 -5.02 6.77 -8.99
CA LEU A 76 -4.16 7.47 -8.04
C LEU A 76 -2.69 7.08 -8.22
N LEU A 77 -2.40 5.80 -8.46
CA LEU A 77 -1.04 5.31 -8.73
C LEU A 77 -0.48 5.87 -10.04
N ALA A 78 -1.33 6.06 -11.06
CA ALA A 78 -0.96 6.67 -12.33
C ALA A 78 -0.75 8.20 -12.25
N SER A 79 -1.14 8.86 -11.15
CA SER A 79 -1.05 10.31 -11.00
C SER A 79 0.40 10.78 -10.74
N PRO A 80 0.84 11.91 -11.33
CA PRO A 80 2.13 12.52 -10.98
C PRO A 80 2.28 12.81 -9.49
N ARG A 81 1.18 13.14 -8.80
CA ARG A 81 1.18 13.42 -7.35
C ARG A 81 1.64 12.21 -6.53
N HIS A 82 1.32 11.00 -6.98
CA HIS A 82 1.81 9.78 -6.33
C HIS A 82 3.32 9.62 -6.55
N ALA A 83 3.81 9.86 -7.76
CA ALA A 83 5.23 9.80 -8.07
C ALA A 83 6.04 10.83 -7.24
N GLU A 84 5.54 12.05 -7.11
CA GLU A 84 6.12 13.11 -6.27
C GLU A 84 6.17 12.69 -4.78
N ARG A 85 5.04 12.19 -4.25
CA ARG A 85 4.92 11.67 -2.88
C ARG A 85 5.91 10.51 -2.63
N MET A 86 6.06 9.61 -3.60
CA MET A 86 7.00 8.49 -3.53
C MET A 86 8.45 8.93 -3.64
N ALA A 87 8.78 9.89 -4.51
CA ALA A 87 10.13 10.44 -4.62
C ALA A 87 10.58 11.13 -3.34
N MET A 88 9.67 11.84 -2.65
CA MET A 88 9.97 12.46 -1.36
C MET A 88 10.20 11.42 -0.25
N ARG A 89 9.42 10.33 -0.24
CA ARG A 89 9.57 9.25 0.76
C ARG A 89 10.75 8.32 0.44
N ARG A 90 11.12 8.21 -0.84
CA ARG A 90 12.18 7.36 -1.36
C ARG A 90 13.25 8.23 -2.02
N VAL A 91 14.14 8.79 -1.22
CA VAL A 91 15.53 8.78 -1.67
C VAL A 91 15.93 7.31 -1.77
N PRO A 92 16.46 6.82 -2.90
CA PRO A 92 16.97 5.47 -2.96
C PRO A 92 18.04 5.33 -1.88
N PHE A 93 17.99 4.23 -1.12
CA PHE A 93 19.03 3.85 -0.15
C PHE A 93 20.44 3.95 -0.78
N ASP A 94 20.52 3.77 -2.10
CA ASP A 94 21.76 3.81 -2.89
C ASP A 94 22.34 5.23 -3.09
N VAL A 95 21.52 6.28 -3.15
CA VAL A 95 22.03 7.66 -3.35
C VAL A 95 22.69 8.21 -2.07
N ALA A 96 22.43 7.61 -0.91
CA ALA A 96 23.11 7.96 0.33
C ALA A 96 24.56 7.42 0.41
N LEU A 97 24.88 6.30 -0.26
CA LEU A 97 26.21 5.69 -0.20
C LEU A 97 27.18 6.24 -1.26
N ALA A 98 26.69 6.84 -2.34
CA ALA A 98 27.53 7.44 -3.39
C ALA A 98 28.36 8.66 -2.91
N ARG A 99 28.15 9.16 -1.68
CA ARG A 99 28.98 10.20 -1.04
C ARG A 99 30.07 9.67 -0.11
N LEU A 100 30.04 8.38 0.25
CA LEU A 100 31.15 7.76 0.98
C LEU A 100 32.11 7.17 -0.05
N GLY A 101 33.04 8.02 -0.49
CA GLY A 101 34.05 7.69 -1.48
C GLY A 101 34.69 6.33 -1.24
N HIS A 102 34.27 5.34 -2.04
CA HIS A 102 35.00 4.10 -2.24
C HIS A 102 36.30 4.47 -2.93
N ARG A 103 37.35 4.59 -2.12
CA ARG A 103 38.73 4.82 -2.52
C ARG A 103 39.14 3.65 -3.43
N CYS A 104 39.22 3.91 -4.73
CA CYS A 104 39.71 2.94 -5.70
C CYS A 104 41.18 2.65 -5.38
N VAL A 105 41.45 1.48 -4.79
CA VAL A 105 42.81 0.99 -4.57
C VAL A 105 43.35 0.65 -5.95
N ARG A 106 44.19 1.52 -6.51
CA ARG A 106 45.02 1.21 -7.69
C ARG A 106 45.93 0.05 -7.32
N GLN A 107 45.57 -1.14 -7.79
CA GLN A 107 46.41 -2.32 -7.71
C GLN A 107 47.60 -2.08 -8.64
N ARG A 108 48.80 -2.17 -8.05
CA ARG A 108 50.08 -2.10 -8.75
C ARG A 108 50.22 -3.39 -9.55
N ASP A 109 50.34 -3.30 -10.86
CA ASP A 109 50.92 -4.38 -11.64
C ASP A 109 52.43 -4.19 -11.68
N VAL A 110 53.08 -5.11 -10.99
CA VAL A 110 54.51 -5.44 -11.06
C VAL A 110 54.73 -6.20 -12.36
N VAL A 111 55.57 -5.67 -13.26
CA VAL A 111 56.74 -6.34 -13.89
C VAL A 111 57.67 -5.22 -14.40
#